data_AF-A0A2N2WAH9-F1
#
_entry.id   AF-A0A2N2WAH9-F1
#
_cell.length_a   1.000
_cell.length_b   1.000
_cell.length_c   1.000
_cell.angle_alpha   90.00
_cell.angle_beta   90.00
_cell.angle_gamma   90.00
#
_symmetry.space_group_name_H-M   'P 1'
#
loop_
_entity.id
_entity.type
_entity.pdbx_description
1 polymer ?
#
loop_
_entity_poly.entity_id
_entity_poly.type
_entity_poly.pdbx_seq_one_letter_code
_entity_poly.pdbx_strand_id
1 'polypeptide(L)'
;MIGNKYLKDVAITTLLNMLSFYLIYFAFPYFFRMKKRTIALASALVFLVLITAIRIPLESLSWKLIGNLPGEELMFKWMYAWNNLRMVIITAIYAILIRFMINAFESQKLKDELINQRQAGELALLRSQVNPHFLFNTLNNIYSLVYKKSEEAPAAVMKLSSIMRYMLYDSNAEKV
;
A
#
# COMPACT_ATOMS: atom_id res chain seq x y z
N MET A 1 36.08 -5.77 -34.35
CA MET A 1 36.28 -4.63 -33.42
C MET A 1 35.01 -3.79 -33.16
N ILE A 2 34.06 -3.66 -34.11
CA ILE A 2 32.86 -2.80 -33.96
C ILE A 2 31.89 -3.32 -32.87
N GLY A 3 31.71 -4.63 -32.76
CA GLY A 3 30.77 -5.22 -31.78
C GLY A 3 31.10 -4.93 -30.31
N ASN A 4 32.38 -4.85 -29.94
CA ASN A 4 32.77 -4.59 -28.55
C ASN A 4 32.45 -3.13 -28.11
N LYS A 5 32.57 -2.16 -29.02
CA LYS A 5 32.20 -0.76 -28.73
C LYS A 5 30.70 -0.59 -28.53
N TYR A 6 29.90 -1.22 -29.40
CA TYR A 6 28.43 -1.20 -29.29
C TYR A 6 27.94 -1.82 -27.99
N LEU A 7 28.49 -2.99 -27.60
CA LEU A 7 28.13 -3.64 -26.34
C LEU A 7 28.46 -2.76 -25.11
N LYS A 8 29.60 -2.06 -25.13
CA LYS A 8 29.97 -1.13 -24.05
C LYS A 8 29.03 0.06 -23.97
N ASP A 9 28.63 0.64 -25.10
CA ASP A 9 27.68 1.75 -25.15
C ASP A 9 26.31 1.32 -24.59
N VAL A 10 25.75 0.22 -25.08
CA VAL A 10 24.48 -0.34 -24.60
C VAL A 10 24.54 -0.66 -23.09
N ALA A 11 25.65 -1.20 -22.61
CA ALA A 11 25.82 -1.48 -21.18
C ALA A 11 25.78 -0.20 -20.34
N ILE A 12 26.48 0.86 -20.77
CA ILE A 12 26.50 2.14 -20.05
C ILE A 12 25.13 2.81 -20.07
N THR A 13 24.47 2.89 -21.22
CA THR A 13 23.13 3.49 -21.32
C THR A 13 22.12 2.71 -20.47
N THR A 14 22.23 1.38 -20.43
CA THR A 14 21.42 0.53 -19.53
C THR A 14 21.68 0.83 -18.06
N LEU A 15 22.95 0.98 -17.65
CA LEU A 15 23.31 1.34 -16.27
C LEU A 15 22.78 2.73 -15.89
N LEU A 16 22.87 3.71 -16.79
CA LEU A 16 22.31 5.05 -16.56
C LEU A 16 20.77 5.02 -16.46
N ASN A 17 20.10 4.16 -17.23
CA ASN A 17 18.66 3.93 -17.10
C ASN A 17 18.31 3.31 -15.74
N MET A 18 19.06 2.29 -15.30
CA MET A 18 18.87 1.68 -13.97
C MET A 18 19.07 2.70 -12.85
N LEU A 19 20.12 3.52 -12.93
CA LEU A 19 20.38 4.58 -11.94
C LEU A 19 19.21 5.58 -11.91
N SER A 20 18.77 6.05 -13.09
CA SER A 20 17.63 6.95 -13.21
C SER A 20 16.36 6.34 -12.62
N PHE A 21 16.12 5.04 -12.86
CA PHE A 21 14.99 4.29 -12.31
C PHE A 21 14.99 4.32 -10.78
N TYR A 22 16.10 3.92 -10.14
CA TYR A 22 16.16 3.87 -8.69
C TYR A 22 16.05 5.26 -8.05
N LEU A 23 16.68 6.29 -8.63
CA LEU A 23 16.55 7.66 -8.16
C LEU A 23 15.09 8.13 -8.15
N ILE A 24 14.37 7.88 -9.25
CA ILE A 24 12.95 8.26 -9.36
C ILE A 24 12.09 7.40 -8.43
N TYR A 25 12.33 6.09 -8.37
CA TYR A 25 11.61 5.15 -7.53
C TYR A 25 11.68 5.53 -6.05
N PHE A 26 12.86 5.90 -5.54
CA PHE A 26 13.04 6.31 -4.16
C PHE A 26 12.61 7.76 -3.90
N ALA A 27 12.69 8.66 -4.88
CA ALA A 27 12.25 10.05 -4.73
C ALA A 27 10.71 10.18 -4.76
N PHE A 28 10.01 9.32 -5.50
CA PHE A 28 8.56 9.42 -5.72
C PHE A 28 7.72 9.53 -4.43
N PRO A 29 7.95 8.72 -3.37
CA PRO A 29 7.21 8.84 -2.11
C PRO A 29 7.33 10.22 -1.45
N TYR A 30 8.47 10.91 -1.61
CA TYR A 30 8.67 12.23 -1.02
C TYR A 30 7.78 13.29 -1.70
N PHE A 31 7.69 13.25 -3.03
CA PHE A 31 6.77 14.12 -3.79
C PHE A 31 5.31 13.81 -3.46
N PHE A 32 4.96 12.53 -3.34
CA PHE A 32 3.58 12.12 -3.06
C PHE A 32 3.08 12.56 -1.67
N ARG A 33 3.99 12.64 -0.67
CA ARG A 33 3.70 13.07 0.71
C ARG A 33 3.53 14.59 0.87
N MET A 34 3.87 15.40 -0.13
CA MET A 34 3.74 16.85 -0.02
C MET A 34 2.26 17.29 0.01
N LYS A 35 1.91 18.15 0.98
CA LYS A 35 0.53 18.62 1.19
C LYS A 35 -0.04 19.42 0.01
N LYS A 36 0.80 20.23 -0.66
CA LYS A 36 0.42 21.04 -1.83
C LYS A 36 0.78 20.29 -3.12
N ARG A 37 -0.23 19.86 -3.88
CA ARG A 37 -0.05 19.09 -5.13
C ARG A 37 0.71 19.85 -6.21
N THR A 38 0.54 21.17 -6.31
CA THR A 38 1.28 22.00 -7.28
C THR A 38 2.79 22.02 -7.01
N ILE A 39 3.19 22.11 -5.74
CA ILE A 39 4.61 22.07 -5.33
C ILE A 39 5.19 20.67 -5.58
N ALA A 40 4.42 19.62 -5.31
CA ALA A 40 4.83 18.24 -5.61
C ALA A 40 5.11 18.05 -7.11
N LEU A 41 4.21 18.52 -7.98
CA LEU A 41 4.37 18.43 -9.42
C LEU A 41 5.57 19.27 -9.91
N ALA A 42 5.69 20.51 -9.44
CA ALA A 42 6.81 21.37 -9.81
C ALA A 42 8.16 20.77 -9.38
N SER A 43 8.26 20.26 -8.15
CA SER A 43 9.49 19.63 -7.66
C SER A 43 9.82 18.32 -8.39
N ALA A 44 8.81 17.51 -8.74
CA ALA A 44 9.01 16.32 -9.57
C ALA A 44 9.51 16.68 -10.98
N LEU A 45 8.94 17.72 -11.61
CA LEU A 45 9.39 18.20 -12.92
C LEU A 45 10.84 18.70 -12.86
N VAL A 46 11.17 19.52 -11.85
CA VAL A 46 12.55 19.98 -11.63
C VAL A 46 13.50 18.80 -11.43
N PHE A 47 13.09 17.79 -10.66
CA PHE A 47 13.90 16.60 -10.43
C PHE A 47 14.16 15.80 -11.72
N LEU A 48 13.16 15.64 -12.59
CA LEU A 48 13.34 14.99 -13.90
C LEU A 48 14.27 15.78 -14.83
N VAL A 49 14.17 17.11 -14.82
CA VAL A 49 15.07 17.99 -15.58
C VAL A 49 16.51 17.85 -15.06
N LEU A 50 16.70 17.82 -13.74
CA LEU A 50 18.03 17.64 -13.13
C LEU A 50 18.64 16.29 -13.47
N ILE A 51 17.88 15.19 -13.41
CA ILE A 51 18.35 13.86 -13.84
C ILE A 51 18.79 13.90 -15.31
N THR A 52 17.99 14.50 -16.17
CA THR A 52 18.30 14.60 -17.61
C THR A 52 19.55 15.45 -17.84
N ALA A 53 19.68 16.58 -17.13
CA ALA A 53 20.82 17.48 -17.22
C ALA A 53 22.13 16.84 -16.72
N ILE A 54 22.06 15.96 -15.72
CA ILE A 54 23.22 15.20 -15.23
C ILE A 54 23.56 14.04 -16.16
N ARG A 55 22.55 13.40 -16.76
CA ARG A 55 22.74 12.24 -17.63
C ARG A 55 23.44 12.58 -18.95
N ILE A 56 23.05 13.68 -19.58
CA ILE A 56 23.63 14.16 -20.86
C ILE A 56 25.17 14.22 -20.83
N PRO A 57 25.83 14.88 -19.86
CA PRO A 57 27.28 14.93 -19.78
C PRO A 57 27.92 13.61 -19.38
N LEU A 58 27.26 12.79 -18.54
CA LEU A 58 27.76 11.46 -18.18
C LEU A 58 27.82 10.53 -19.40
N GLU A 59 26.77 10.53 -20.22
CA GLU A 59 26.73 9.74 -21.44
C GLU A 59 27.69 10.33 -22.49
N SER A 60 27.82 11.66 -22.60
CA SER A 60 28.85 12.28 -23.48
C SER A 60 30.28 11.93 -23.08
N LEU A 61 30.58 11.88 -21.78
CA LEU A 61 31.87 11.43 -21.26
C LEU A 61 32.13 9.95 -21.61
N SER A 62 31.10 9.10 -21.53
CA SER A 62 31.24 7.69 -21.89
C SER A 62 31.56 7.48 -23.37
N TRP A 63 30.97 8.28 -24.26
CA TRP A 63 31.25 8.25 -25.71
C TRP A 63 32.68 8.73 -26.02
N LYS A 64 33.18 9.72 -25.26
CA LYS A 64 34.60 10.15 -25.28
C LYS A 64 35.55 9.02 -24.89
N LEU A 65 35.23 8.28 -23.83
CA LEU A 65 36.07 7.17 -23.34
C LEU A 65 36.06 5.95 -24.28
N ILE A 66 34.96 5.71 -24.99
CA ILE A 66 34.80 4.58 -25.94
C ILE A 66 35.31 4.95 -27.36
N GLY A 67 35.62 6.22 -27.59
CA GLY A 67 36.34 6.71 -28.77
C GLY A 67 35.46 7.00 -29.99
N ASN A 68 34.18 7.25 -29.80
CA ASN A 68 33.27 7.69 -30.87
C ASN A 68 32.52 8.94 -30.37
N LEU A 69 32.98 10.17 -30.68
CA LEU A 69 32.08 11.31 -30.62
C LEU A 69 31.27 11.34 -31.92
N PRO A 70 29.94 11.40 -31.84
CA PRO A 70 29.12 11.74 -32.98
C PRO A 70 29.32 13.22 -33.29
N GLY A 71 29.25 13.59 -34.57
CA GLY A 71 29.64 14.91 -35.08
C GLY A 71 29.02 16.10 -34.33
N GLU A 72 29.71 17.25 -34.35
CA GLU A 72 29.33 18.46 -33.61
C GLU A 72 28.09 19.20 -34.17
N GLU A 73 27.38 18.59 -35.12
CA GLU A 73 26.21 19.19 -35.75
C GLU A 73 25.09 19.49 -34.75
N LEU A 74 24.47 20.67 -34.89
CA LEU A 74 23.38 21.11 -34.02
C LEU A 74 22.18 20.14 -34.04
N MET A 75 21.83 19.59 -35.21
CA MET A 75 20.75 18.59 -35.34
C MET A 75 21.03 17.34 -34.50
N PHE A 76 22.29 16.90 -34.46
CA PHE A 76 22.69 15.76 -33.65
C PHE A 76 22.51 16.05 -32.15
N LYS A 77 22.90 17.25 -31.68
CA LYS A 77 22.75 17.66 -30.27
C LYS A 77 21.28 17.65 -29.81
N TRP A 78 20.37 18.17 -30.62
CA TRP A 78 18.93 18.17 -30.29
C TRP A 78 18.34 16.76 -30.27
N MET A 79 18.66 15.94 -31.27
CA MET A 79 18.19 14.55 -31.33
C MET A 79 18.70 13.73 -30.13
N TYR A 80 19.95 13.97 -29.72
CA TYR A 80 20.56 13.34 -28.56
C TYR A 80 19.91 13.77 -27.23
N ALA A 81 19.65 15.07 -27.05
CA ALA A 81 18.95 15.60 -25.87
C ALA A 81 17.52 15.05 -25.80
N TRP A 82 16.82 15.00 -26.93
CA TRP A 82 15.47 14.43 -27.03
C TRP A 82 15.45 12.94 -26.68
N ASN A 83 16.41 12.17 -27.18
CA ASN A 83 16.52 10.75 -26.86
C ASN A 83 16.72 10.52 -25.35
N ASN A 84 17.61 11.30 -24.72
CA ASN A 84 17.86 11.25 -23.28
C ASN A 84 16.60 11.58 -22.47
N LEU A 85 15.93 12.68 -22.82
CA LEU A 85 14.67 13.08 -22.18
C LEU A 85 13.62 11.99 -22.31
N ARG A 86 13.42 11.44 -23.51
CA ARG A 86 12.48 10.35 -23.77
C ARG A 86 12.77 9.12 -22.90
N MET A 87 14.04 8.71 -22.81
CA MET A 87 14.44 7.56 -21.97
C MET A 87 14.16 7.80 -20.48
N VAL A 88 14.44 9.01 -19.98
CA VAL A 88 14.13 9.38 -18.59
C VAL A 88 12.62 9.39 -18.35
N ILE A 89 11.82 9.90 -19.27
CA ILE A 89 10.34 9.90 -19.15
C ILE A 89 9.80 8.46 -19.11
N ILE A 90 10.23 7.59 -20.02
CA ILE A 90 9.79 6.18 -20.04
C ILE A 90 10.18 5.49 -18.72
N THR A 91 11.41 5.70 -18.27
CA THR A 91 11.91 5.15 -17.00
C THR A 91 11.10 5.69 -15.82
N ALA A 92 10.76 6.98 -15.82
CA ALA A 92 9.94 7.61 -14.79
C ALA A 92 8.55 6.98 -14.72
N ILE A 93 7.90 6.77 -15.87
CA ILE A 93 6.58 6.13 -15.96
C ILE A 93 6.63 4.74 -15.32
N TYR A 94 7.60 3.90 -15.69
CA TYR A 94 7.74 2.57 -15.10
C TYR A 94 8.00 2.61 -13.58
N ALA A 95 8.93 3.47 -13.13
CA ALA A 95 9.25 3.61 -11.71
C ALA A 95 8.02 4.05 -10.88
N ILE A 96 7.26 5.02 -11.40
CA ILE A 96 6.05 5.54 -10.76
C ILE A 96 4.95 4.47 -10.73
N LEU A 97 4.70 3.79 -11.84
CA LEU A 97 3.68 2.73 -11.92
C LEU A 97 3.96 1.60 -10.93
N ILE A 98 5.22 1.11 -10.89
CA ILE A 98 5.62 0.05 -9.96
C ILE A 98 5.44 0.52 -8.52
N ARG A 99 5.90 1.72 -8.18
CA ARG A 99 5.77 2.24 -6.81
C ARG A 99 4.31 2.47 -6.40
N PHE A 100 3.49 2.95 -7.33
CA PHE A 100 2.06 3.12 -7.11
C PHE A 100 1.36 1.79 -6.84
N MET A 101 1.64 0.75 -7.64
CA MET A 101 1.09 -0.59 -7.43
C MET A 101 1.47 -1.18 -6.08
N ILE A 102 2.74 -1.07 -5.67
CA ILE A 102 3.20 -1.53 -4.35
C ILE A 102 2.46 -0.80 -3.24
N ASN A 103 2.40 0.54 -3.28
CA ASN A 103 1.71 1.33 -2.26
C ASN A 103 0.21 0.99 -2.20
N ALA A 104 -0.43 0.73 -3.35
CA ALA A 104 -1.85 0.35 -3.41
C ALA A 104 -2.08 -1.02 -2.76
N PHE A 105 -1.22 -1.99 -3.04
CA PHE A 105 -1.30 -3.33 -2.45
C PHE A 105 -1.07 -3.31 -0.92
N GLU A 106 -0.05 -2.57 -0.45
CA GLU A 106 0.21 -2.37 0.97
C GLU A 106 -0.97 -1.70 1.67
N SER A 107 -1.55 -0.66 1.05
CA SER A 107 -2.72 0.02 1.61
C SER A 107 -3.95 -0.90 1.66
N GLN A 108 -4.14 -1.76 0.67
CA GLN A 108 -5.23 -2.74 0.68
C GLN A 108 -5.05 -3.74 1.82
N LYS A 109 -3.85 -4.32 1.95
CA LYS A 109 -3.54 -5.27 3.03
C LYS A 109 -3.77 -4.67 4.42
N LEU A 110 -3.34 -3.43 4.63
CA LEU A 110 -3.56 -2.73 5.90
C LEU A 110 -5.06 -2.50 6.18
N LYS A 111 -5.85 -2.15 5.15
CA LYS A 111 -7.30 -2.01 5.30
C LYS A 111 -7.96 -3.33 5.68
N ASP A 112 -7.58 -4.42 5.04
CA ASP A 112 -8.13 -5.75 5.33
C ASP A 112 -7.80 -6.17 6.77
N GLU A 113 -6.58 -5.90 7.24
CA GLU A 113 -6.18 -6.14 8.63
C GLU A 113 -7.01 -5.32 9.63
N LEU A 114 -7.21 -4.02 9.36
CA LEU A 114 -8.04 -3.15 10.20
C LEU A 114 -9.51 -3.59 10.23
N ILE A 115 -10.05 -4.05 9.10
CA ILE A 115 -11.41 -4.61 9.03
C ILE A 115 -11.52 -5.87 9.88
N ASN A 116 -10.55 -6.78 9.78
CA ASN A 116 -10.53 -8.01 10.59
C ASN A 116 -10.41 -7.70 12.08
N GLN A 117 -9.53 -6.78 12.48
CA GLN A 117 -9.39 -6.34 13.86
C GLN A 117 -10.68 -5.71 14.39
N ARG A 118 -11.34 -4.87 13.57
CA ARG A 118 -12.63 -4.26 13.91
C ARG A 118 -13.71 -5.33 14.11
N GLN A 119 -13.84 -6.29 13.19
CA GLN A 119 -14.81 -7.38 13.29
C GLN A 119 -14.57 -8.24 14.53
N ALA A 120 -13.32 -8.57 14.84
CA ALA A 120 -12.97 -9.29 16.06
C ALA A 120 -13.34 -8.49 17.33
N GLY A 121 -13.11 -7.17 17.32
CA GLY A 121 -13.52 -6.27 18.40
C GLY A 121 -15.04 -6.17 18.56
N GLU A 122 -15.78 -6.00 17.47
CA GLU A 122 -17.26 -5.99 17.48
C GLU A 122 -17.81 -7.32 18.00
N LEU A 123 -17.24 -8.45 17.57
CA LEU A 123 -17.61 -9.78 18.06
C LEU A 123 -17.32 -9.93 19.57
N ALA A 124 -16.18 -9.44 20.04
CA ALA A 124 -15.83 -9.48 21.46
C ALA A 124 -16.78 -8.60 22.30
N LEU A 125 -17.14 -7.42 21.82
CA LEU A 125 -18.13 -6.55 22.45
C LEU A 125 -19.50 -7.21 22.50
N LEU A 126 -19.98 -7.77 21.38
CA LEU A 126 -21.25 -8.52 21.35
C LEU A 126 -21.24 -9.69 22.33
N ARG A 127 -20.14 -10.47 22.40
CA ARG A 127 -19.98 -11.54 23.39
C ARG A 127 -19.98 -11.01 24.83
N SER A 128 -19.39 -9.84 25.07
CA SER A 128 -19.36 -9.23 26.41
C SER A 128 -20.74 -8.78 26.92
N GLN A 129 -21.69 -8.53 26.01
CA GLN A 129 -23.08 -8.22 26.39
C GLN A 129 -23.79 -9.42 27.03
N VAL A 130 -23.30 -10.64 26.79
CA VAL A 130 -23.73 -11.84 27.52
C VAL A 130 -22.82 -12.00 28.73
N ASN A 131 -23.31 -11.66 29.93
CA ASN A 131 -22.57 -11.87 31.17
C ASN A 131 -22.59 -13.38 31.52
N PRO A 132 -21.47 -14.12 31.36
CA PRO A 132 -21.46 -15.56 31.62
C PRO A 132 -21.68 -15.85 33.11
N HIS A 133 -21.23 -14.96 33.99
CA HIS A 133 -21.43 -15.07 35.43
C HIS A 133 -22.90 -14.90 35.80
N PHE A 134 -23.65 -14.02 35.12
CA PHE A 134 -25.10 -13.95 35.28
C PHE A 134 -25.76 -15.29 34.93
N LEU A 135 -25.41 -15.90 33.79
CA LEU A 135 -25.93 -17.21 33.39
C LEU A 135 -25.63 -18.29 34.43
N PHE A 136 -24.38 -18.41 34.91
CA PHE A 136 -24.03 -19.38 35.94
C PHE A 136 -24.77 -19.14 37.26
N ASN A 137 -24.93 -17.88 37.69
CA ASN A 137 -25.68 -17.56 38.90
C ASN A 137 -27.17 -17.89 38.76
N THR A 138 -27.77 -17.59 37.61
CA THR A 138 -29.17 -17.95 37.36
C THR A 138 -29.36 -19.46 37.34
N LEU A 139 -28.44 -20.22 36.71
CA LEU A 139 -28.47 -21.68 36.72
C LEU A 139 -28.32 -22.25 38.14
N ASN A 140 -27.41 -21.72 38.95
CA ASN A 140 -27.24 -22.16 40.35
C ASN A 140 -28.47 -21.86 41.22
N ASN A 141 -29.13 -20.72 41.00
CA ASN A 141 -30.39 -20.40 41.68
C ASN A 141 -31.51 -21.36 41.23
N ILE A 142 -31.63 -21.63 39.94
CA ILE A 142 -32.58 -22.62 39.42
C ILE A 142 -32.30 -24.00 40.01
N TYR A 143 -31.04 -24.44 40.05
CA TYR A 143 -30.64 -25.70 40.68
C TYR A 143 -31.08 -25.75 42.15
N SER A 144 -30.89 -24.67 42.90
CA SER A 144 -31.34 -24.57 44.29
C SER A 144 -32.86 -24.67 44.43
N LEU A 145 -33.62 -24.06 43.52
CA LEU A 145 -35.09 -24.17 43.47
C LEU A 145 -35.54 -25.59 43.15
N VAL A 146 -34.91 -26.25 42.18
CA VAL A 146 -35.18 -27.65 41.82
C VAL A 146 -34.86 -28.58 42.99
N TYR A 147 -33.69 -28.43 43.62
CA TYR A 147 -33.28 -29.24 44.77
C TYR A 147 -34.25 -29.11 45.95
N LYS A 148 -34.76 -27.89 46.19
CA LYS A 148 -35.78 -27.61 47.21
C LYS A 148 -37.20 -28.03 46.81
N LYS A 149 -37.40 -28.60 45.60
CA LYS A 149 -38.72 -28.91 45.03
C LYS A 149 -39.67 -27.71 45.04
N SER A 150 -39.13 -26.51 44.81
CA SER A 150 -39.93 -25.29 44.75
C SER A 150 -40.80 -25.27 43.50
N GLU A 151 -42.07 -24.88 43.66
CA GLU A 151 -43.00 -24.68 42.55
C GLU A 151 -42.58 -23.53 41.61
N GLU A 152 -41.62 -22.68 42.01
CA GLU A 152 -41.10 -21.58 41.19
C GLU A 152 -40.06 -22.03 40.15
N ALA A 153 -39.49 -23.23 40.31
CA ALA A 153 -38.40 -23.71 39.44
C ALA A 153 -38.76 -23.73 37.94
N PRO A 154 -39.95 -24.22 37.50
CA PRO A 154 -40.32 -24.21 36.09
C PRO A 154 -40.42 -22.80 35.50
N ALA A 155 -40.97 -21.85 36.27
CA ALA A 155 -41.09 -20.46 35.83
C ALA A 155 -39.72 -19.78 35.68
N ALA A 156 -38.78 -20.06 36.59
CA ALA A 156 -37.42 -19.55 36.50
C ALA A 156 -36.67 -20.08 35.27
N VAL A 157 -36.83 -21.37 34.94
CA VAL A 157 -36.28 -21.97 33.69
C VAL A 157 -36.86 -21.30 32.45
N MET A 158 -38.18 -21.10 32.41
CA MET A 158 -38.84 -20.42 31.29
C MET A 158 -38.33 -18.99 31.10
N LYS A 159 -38.12 -18.24 32.20
CA LYS A 159 -37.62 -16.87 32.17
C LYS A 159 -36.16 -16.78 31.72
N LEU A 160 -35.32 -17.73 32.13
CA LEU A 160 -33.95 -17.84 31.60
C LEU A 160 -33.95 -18.15 30.10
N SER A 161 -34.81 -19.08 29.65
CA SER A 161 -34.95 -19.44 28.23
C SER A 161 -35.38 -18.26 27.36
N SER A 162 -36.31 -17.43 27.81
CA SER A 162 -36.74 -16.23 27.07
C SER A 162 -35.66 -15.14 27.02
N ILE A 163 -34.92 -14.89 28.11
CA ILE A 163 -33.78 -13.97 28.11
C ILE A 163 -32.68 -14.46 27.15
N MET A 164 -32.35 -15.76 27.19
CA MET A 164 -31.37 -16.36 26.26
C MET A 164 -31.83 -16.28 24.80
N ARG A 165 -33.12 -16.50 24.52
CA ARG A 165 -33.68 -16.36 23.18
C ARG A 165 -33.57 -14.91 22.68
N TYR A 166 -33.91 -13.93 23.51
CA TYR A 166 -33.77 -12.51 23.19
C TYR A 166 -32.31 -12.12 22.89
N MET A 167 -31.37 -12.59 23.72
CA MET A 167 -29.93 -12.33 23.53
C MET A 167 -29.33 -12.98 22.27
N LEU A 168 -29.93 -14.06 21.74
CA LEU A 168 -29.42 -14.80 20.58
C LEU A 168 -30.09 -14.39 19.26
N TYR A 169 -31.38 -14.06 19.30
CA TYR A 169 -32.19 -13.85 18.09
C TYR A 169 -32.63 -12.40 17.90
N ASP A 170 -33.06 -11.69 18.95
CA ASP A 170 -33.62 -10.34 18.82
C ASP A 170 -32.55 -9.23 18.85
N SER A 171 -31.43 -9.44 19.55
CA SER A 171 -30.28 -8.52 19.56
C SER A 171 -29.54 -8.42 18.21
N ASN A 172 -29.77 -9.37 17.30
CA ASN A 172 -29.23 -9.36 15.93
C ASN A 172 -30.21 -8.75 14.90
N ALA A 173 -31.45 -8.42 15.30
CA ALA A 173 -32.48 -7.92 14.39
C ALA A 173 -32.47 -6.39 14.22
N GLU A 174 -31.70 -5.65 15.02
CA GLU A 174 -31.62 -4.19 14.96
C GLU A 174 -30.28 -3.72 14.36
N LYS A 175 -30.13 -3.98 13.06
CA LYS A 175 -29.30 -3.19 12.15
C LYS A 175 -30.06 -3.03 10.83
N VAL A 176 -30.99 -2.08 10.81
CA VAL A 176 -31.45 -1.40 9.58
C VAL A 176 -30.82 -0.03 9.57
#